data_AF-A0A3C0PBK3-F1
#
_entry.id   AF-A0A3C0PBK3-F1
#
_cell.length_a   1.000
_cell.length_b   1.000
_cell.length_c   1.000
_cell.angle_alpha   90.00
_cell.angle_beta   90.00
_cell.angle_gamma   90.00
#
_symmetry.space_group_name_H-M   'P 1'
#
loop_
_entity.id
_entity.type
_entity.pdbx_description
1 polymer ?
#
loop_
_entity_poly.entity_id
_entity_poly.type
_entity_poly.pdbx_seq_one_letter_code
_entity_poly.pdbx_strand_id
1 'polypeptide(L)'
;MKNKRLAIFLIILIFFTVFVVLSSAIFSLKYVELNFMLETNVLTGQEESIIEGGSFRYGENVFFSNKANYIKNLEKSCSYIKVINLETKFPNKIIIHAIERNECFVIKLKNNKYAVVDEDMKVLKLLDVYNNTANNGIAILNSDLKEQNLEAGDFFKINNDYYKTLFNSFREWKNDYEQIKEKVESIEMNYNKADQLLIKMRSGVKILIQKSSNQMSEKINYAFSIYDTKQVDGENVDYTQNGTIYIYETQTAIKGSYILD
;
A
#
# COMPACT_ATOMS: atom_id res chain seq x y z
N MET A 1 16.69 -63.30 26.05
CA MET A 1 15.57 -62.39 25.68
C MET A 1 15.97 -60.91 25.61
N LYS A 2 16.87 -60.39 26.48
CA LYS A 2 17.33 -58.99 26.45
C LYS A 2 17.94 -58.54 25.11
N ASN A 3 18.78 -59.37 24.48
CA ASN A 3 19.48 -59.00 23.24
C ASN A 3 18.54 -58.89 22.02
N LYS A 4 17.45 -59.67 21.99
CA LYS A 4 16.43 -59.58 20.92
C LYS A 4 15.62 -58.29 21.03
N ARG A 5 15.27 -57.85 22.25
CA ARG A 5 14.59 -56.56 22.48
C ARG A 5 15.48 -55.37 22.10
N LEU A 6 16.78 -55.44 22.42
CA LEU A 6 17.76 -54.43 22.02
C LEU A 6 17.90 -54.33 20.49
N ALA A 7 18.00 -55.48 19.80
CA ALA A 7 18.11 -55.51 18.35
C ALA A 7 16.87 -54.92 17.66
N ILE A 8 15.66 -55.23 18.16
CA ILE A 8 14.41 -54.64 17.66
C ILE A 8 14.42 -53.12 17.85
N PHE A 9 14.82 -52.63 19.03
CA PHE A 9 14.92 -51.19 19.28
C PHE A 9 15.91 -50.49 18.34
N LEU A 10 17.07 -51.11 18.10
CA LEU A 10 18.09 -50.58 17.18
C LEU A 10 17.57 -50.51 15.73
N ILE A 11 16.87 -51.55 15.28
CA ILE A 11 16.26 -51.57 13.93
C ILE A 11 15.22 -50.46 13.80
N ILE A 12 14.38 -50.26 14.81
CA ILE A 12 13.39 -49.17 14.82
C ILE A 12 14.09 -47.81 14.76
N LEU A 13 15.15 -47.61 15.54
CA LEU A 13 15.93 -46.37 15.54
C LEU A 13 16.56 -46.09 14.16
N ILE A 14 17.17 -47.11 13.53
CA ILE A 14 17.75 -46.99 12.19
C ILE A 14 16.68 -46.67 11.17
N PHE A 15 15.55 -47.38 11.20
CA PHE A 15 14.42 -47.11 10.31
C PHE A 15 13.93 -45.66 10.47
N PHE A 16 13.77 -45.19 11.70
CA PHE A 16 13.35 -43.81 11.98
C PHE A 16 14.38 -42.79 11.47
N THR A 17 15.67 -43.08 11.62
CA THR A 17 16.75 -42.21 11.13
C THR A 17 16.72 -42.10 9.61
N VAL A 18 16.62 -43.22 8.90
CA VAL A 18 16.51 -43.25 7.43
C VAL A 18 15.24 -42.53 6.98
N PHE A 19 14.12 -42.75 7.66
CA PHE A 19 12.86 -42.08 7.37
C PHE A 19 12.96 -40.55 7.49
N VAL A 20 13.59 -40.06 8.56
CA VAL A 20 13.81 -38.62 8.77
C VAL A 20 14.72 -38.02 7.68
N VAL A 21 15.80 -38.71 7.32
CA VAL A 21 16.74 -38.25 6.27
C VAL A 21 16.05 -38.19 4.91
N LEU A 22 15.33 -39.24 4.52
CA LEU A 22 14.59 -39.27 3.25
C LEU A 22 13.49 -38.21 3.21
N SER A 23 12.75 -38.05 4.31
CA SER A 23 11.74 -36.99 4.43
C SER A 23 12.38 -35.62 4.23
N SER A 24 13.51 -35.35 4.90
CA SER A 24 14.23 -34.08 4.75
C SER A 24 14.64 -33.81 3.30
N ALA A 25 15.13 -34.83 2.59
CA ALA A 25 15.51 -34.70 1.18
C ALA A 25 14.32 -34.44 0.24
N ILE A 26 13.15 -35.05 0.51
CA ILE A 26 11.93 -34.86 -0.28
C ILE A 26 11.35 -33.45 -0.09
N PHE A 27 11.39 -32.94 1.15
CA PHE A 27 10.86 -31.62 1.54
C PHE A 27 11.89 -30.48 1.42
N SER A 28 13.03 -30.74 0.79
CA SER A 28 14.05 -29.74 0.51
C SER A 28 13.58 -28.80 -0.61
N LEU A 29 13.63 -27.49 -0.39
CA LEU A 29 13.18 -26.45 -1.33
C LEU A 29 13.95 -26.55 -2.66
N LYS A 30 13.21 -26.74 -3.76
CA LYS A 30 13.76 -26.80 -5.12
C LYS A 30 13.22 -25.73 -6.05
N TYR A 31 11.99 -25.32 -5.84
CA TYR A 31 11.30 -24.41 -6.76
C TYR A 31 10.70 -23.25 -5.99
N VAL A 32 10.87 -22.06 -6.54
CA VAL A 32 10.16 -20.86 -6.12
C VAL A 32 9.44 -20.31 -7.33
N GLU A 33 8.18 -19.95 -7.14
CA GLU A 33 7.31 -19.44 -8.19
C GLU A 33 6.65 -18.15 -7.71
N LEU A 34 6.56 -17.15 -8.57
CA LEU A 34 5.87 -15.91 -8.29
C LEU A 34 4.52 -15.91 -9.00
N ASN A 35 3.46 -15.68 -8.23
CA ASN A 35 2.10 -15.57 -8.71
C ASN A 35 1.55 -14.19 -8.32
N PHE A 36 1.29 -13.37 -9.34
CA PHE A 36 0.57 -12.12 -9.15
C PHE A 36 -0.93 -12.38 -9.11
N MET A 37 -1.61 -11.90 -8.08
CA MET A 37 -3.05 -12.10 -7.91
C MET A 37 -3.90 -11.14 -8.76
N LEU A 38 -3.27 -10.10 -9.30
CA LEU A 38 -3.85 -9.10 -10.19
C LEU A 38 -2.91 -8.90 -11.38
N GLU A 39 -3.39 -8.27 -12.45
CA GLU A 39 -2.55 -7.86 -13.57
C GLU A 39 -1.47 -6.87 -13.10
N THR A 40 -0.29 -6.97 -13.72
CA THR A 40 0.87 -6.11 -13.43
C THR A 40 1.17 -5.22 -14.63
N ASN A 41 1.70 -4.02 -14.36
CA ASN A 41 2.14 -3.08 -15.39
C ASN A 41 3.66 -2.81 -15.27
N VAL A 42 4.14 -2.53 -14.07
CA VAL A 42 5.55 -2.18 -13.81
C VAL A 42 6.42 -3.43 -13.71
N LEU A 43 5.88 -4.49 -13.12
CA LEU A 43 6.58 -5.74 -12.79
C LEU A 43 6.45 -6.81 -13.88
N THR A 44 5.76 -6.52 -14.99
CA THR A 44 5.56 -7.48 -16.08
C THR A 44 6.90 -7.95 -16.64
N GLY A 45 7.15 -9.26 -16.62
CA GLY A 45 8.40 -9.85 -17.14
C GLY A 45 9.60 -9.73 -16.20
N GLN A 46 9.40 -9.32 -14.95
CA GLN A 46 10.47 -9.17 -13.94
C GLN A 46 10.50 -10.33 -12.92
N GLU A 47 9.71 -11.39 -13.14
CA GLU A 47 9.44 -12.43 -12.14
C GLU A 47 10.72 -13.11 -11.64
N GLU A 48 11.64 -13.43 -12.55
CA GLU A 48 12.92 -14.08 -12.20
C GLU A 48 13.79 -13.18 -11.32
N SER A 49 13.94 -11.90 -11.69
CA SER A 49 14.72 -10.92 -10.92
C SER A 49 14.13 -10.67 -9.53
N ILE A 50 12.80 -10.70 -9.40
CA ILE A 50 12.11 -10.57 -8.12
C ILE A 50 12.41 -11.80 -7.24
N ILE A 51 12.31 -13.01 -7.81
CA ILE A 51 12.60 -14.25 -7.09
C ILE A 51 14.05 -14.27 -6.59
N GLU A 52 15.01 -13.84 -7.40
CA GLU A 52 16.42 -13.70 -7.02
C GLU A 52 16.59 -12.75 -5.82
N GLY A 53 15.89 -11.61 -5.83
CA GLY A 53 15.88 -10.63 -4.74
C GLY A 53 15.40 -11.19 -3.39
N GLY A 54 14.57 -12.24 -3.41
CA GLY A 54 14.07 -12.91 -2.19
C GLY A 54 15.15 -13.64 -1.39
N SER A 55 16.30 -13.97 -2.01
CA SER A 55 17.41 -14.69 -1.37
C SER A 55 16.98 -16.03 -0.74
N PHE A 56 16.21 -16.82 -1.49
CA PHE A 56 15.70 -18.12 -1.05
C PHE A 56 16.82 -19.14 -0.82
N ARG A 57 16.75 -19.87 0.30
CA ARG A 57 17.71 -20.93 0.61
C ARG A 57 17.27 -22.26 -0.01
N TYR A 58 17.59 -22.43 -1.29
CA TYR A 58 17.43 -23.71 -1.96
C TYR A 58 18.19 -24.81 -1.21
N GLY A 59 17.57 -25.99 -1.07
CA GLY A 59 18.10 -27.07 -0.25
C GLY A 59 17.55 -27.12 1.18
N GLU A 60 17.07 -26.01 1.74
CA GLU A 60 16.50 -25.97 3.09
C GLU A 60 15.14 -26.67 3.13
N ASN A 61 14.80 -27.27 4.27
CA ASN A 61 13.49 -27.88 4.45
C ASN A 61 12.37 -26.81 4.43
N VAL A 62 11.38 -26.99 3.55
CA VAL A 62 10.30 -26.00 3.34
C VAL A 62 9.48 -25.71 4.61
N PHE A 63 9.38 -26.66 5.54
CA PHE A 63 8.63 -26.47 6.80
C PHE A 63 9.36 -25.57 7.80
N PHE A 64 10.69 -25.55 7.75
CA PHE A 64 11.52 -24.75 8.66
C PHE A 64 12.01 -23.46 8.02
N SER A 65 11.61 -23.19 6.77
CA SER A 65 12.01 -22.02 6.02
C SER A 65 11.50 -20.72 6.67
N ASN A 66 12.37 -19.69 6.74
CA ASN A 66 12.01 -18.41 7.36
C ASN A 66 11.27 -17.51 6.35
N LYS A 67 9.97 -17.75 6.21
CA LYS A 67 9.09 -17.01 5.30
C LYS A 67 9.09 -15.49 5.55
N ALA A 68 9.17 -15.06 6.80
CA ALA A 68 9.17 -13.63 7.14
C ALA A 68 10.42 -12.92 6.60
N ASN A 69 11.59 -13.56 6.65
CA ASN A 69 12.81 -13.02 6.07
C ASN A 69 12.71 -12.92 4.54
N TYR A 70 12.15 -13.93 3.88
CA TYR A 70 11.96 -13.89 2.42
C TYR A 70 11.04 -12.75 2.00
N ILE A 71 9.91 -12.56 2.70
CA ILE A 71 9.00 -11.43 2.46
C ILE A 71 9.76 -10.10 2.59
N LYS A 72 10.53 -9.92 3.67
CA LYS A 72 11.31 -8.70 3.90
C LYS A 72 12.34 -8.45 2.80
N ASN A 73 13.02 -9.49 2.32
CA ASN A 73 14.01 -9.38 1.26
C ASN A 73 13.37 -9.02 -0.09
N LEU A 74 12.27 -9.68 -0.44
CA LEU A 74 11.48 -9.39 -1.64
C LEU A 74 11.02 -7.93 -1.65
N GLU A 75 10.37 -7.49 -0.58
CA GLU A 75 9.83 -6.14 -0.49
C GLU A 75 10.91 -5.05 -0.39
N LYS A 76 12.12 -5.40 0.05
CA LYS A 76 13.25 -4.47 0.08
C LYS A 76 13.95 -4.38 -1.27
N SER A 77 14.08 -5.49 -1.99
CA SER A 77 14.74 -5.55 -3.30
C SER A 77 13.85 -5.01 -4.42
N CYS A 78 12.55 -5.21 -4.32
CA CYS A 78 11.55 -4.68 -5.24
C CYS A 78 10.57 -3.78 -4.47
N SER A 79 10.63 -2.47 -4.67
CA SER A 79 9.76 -1.53 -3.94
C SER A 79 8.28 -1.68 -4.33
N TYR A 80 8.00 -2.05 -5.58
CA TYR A 80 6.65 -2.22 -6.14
C TYR A 80 5.97 -3.53 -5.75
N ILE A 81 6.68 -4.52 -5.19
CA ILE A 81 6.02 -5.75 -4.75
C ILE A 81 5.40 -5.60 -3.36
N LYS A 82 4.18 -6.10 -3.21
CA LYS A 82 3.52 -6.34 -1.93
C LYS A 82 3.26 -7.83 -1.80
N VAL A 83 3.99 -8.49 -0.91
CA VAL A 83 3.83 -9.94 -0.73
C VAL A 83 2.67 -10.18 0.22
N ILE A 84 1.63 -10.86 -0.28
CA ILE A 84 0.43 -11.13 0.51
C ILE A 84 0.62 -12.39 1.34
N ASN A 85 1.18 -13.44 0.76
CA ASN A 85 1.60 -14.61 1.52
C ASN A 85 2.68 -15.42 0.78
N LEU A 86 3.32 -16.32 1.52
CA LEU A 86 4.16 -17.39 0.97
C LEU A 86 3.53 -18.76 1.27
N GLU A 87 3.04 -19.42 0.24
CA GLU A 87 2.44 -20.74 0.33
C GLU A 87 3.49 -21.83 0.09
N THR A 88 3.48 -22.89 0.89
CA THR A 88 4.31 -24.07 0.63
C THR A 88 3.48 -25.06 -0.17
N LYS A 89 3.83 -25.26 -1.45
CA LYS A 89 3.24 -26.30 -2.29
C LYS A 89 4.07 -27.57 -2.17
N PHE A 90 3.45 -28.59 -1.58
CA PHE A 90 4.12 -29.85 -1.30
C PHE A 90 4.62 -30.54 -2.57
N PRO A 91 5.76 -31.25 -2.50
CA PRO A 91 6.62 -31.38 -1.32
C PRO A 91 7.71 -30.30 -1.18
N ASN A 92 8.07 -29.59 -2.26
CA ASN A 92 9.35 -28.87 -2.32
C ASN A 92 9.30 -27.50 -3.02
N LYS A 93 8.12 -26.88 -3.09
CA LYS A 93 7.91 -25.60 -3.76
C LYS A 93 7.39 -24.55 -2.79
N ILE A 94 7.85 -23.31 -2.96
CA ILE A 94 7.23 -22.12 -2.38
C ILE A 94 6.60 -21.30 -3.50
N ILE A 95 5.34 -20.91 -3.32
CA ILE A 95 4.62 -19.97 -4.19
C ILE A 95 4.51 -18.64 -3.46
N ILE A 96 5.02 -17.59 -4.09
CA ILE A 96 4.90 -16.21 -3.65
C ILE A 96 3.60 -15.67 -4.22
N HIS A 97 2.62 -15.38 -3.36
CA HIS A 97 1.41 -14.68 -3.78
C HIS A 97 1.58 -13.20 -3.51
N ALA A 98 1.62 -12.40 -4.57
CA ALA A 98 1.91 -10.97 -4.50
C ALA A 98 0.93 -10.13 -5.31
N ILE A 99 0.92 -8.84 -5.03
CA ILE A 99 0.29 -7.81 -5.88
C ILE A 99 1.33 -6.73 -6.20
N GLU A 100 1.15 -6.07 -7.33
CA GLU A 100 1.86 -4.83 -7.65
C GLU A 100 1.24 -3.67 -6.86
N ARG A 101 2.10 -2.83 -6.27
CA ARG A 101 1.70 -1.64 -5.53
C ARG A 101 1.36 -0.52 -6.51
N ASN A 102 0.27 0.19 -6.25
CA ASN A 102 -0.18 1.31 -7.07
C ASN A 102 0.48 2.62 -6.61
N GLU A 103 0.80 3.50 -7.56
CA GLU A 103 1.27 4.85 -7.27
C GLU A 103 0.09 5.73 -6.86
N CYS A 104 -0.09 5.94 -5.56
CA CYS A 104 -1.24 6.64 -5.00
C CYS A 104 -0.98 8.12 -4.76
N PHE A 105 0.14 8.45 -4.10
CA PHE A 105 0.47 9.82 -3.68
C PHE A 105 1.89 10.21 -4.03
N VAL A 106 2.15 11.52 -4.08
CA VAL A 106 3.48 12.09 -4.27
C VAL A 106 3.76 13.16 -3.22
N ILE A 107 4.90 13.04 -2.53
CA ILE A 107 5.33 13.97 -1.48
C ILE A 107 6.65 14.60 -1.89
N LYS A 108 6.70 15.94 -1.87
CA LYS A 108 7.95 16.67 -2.10
C LYS A 108 8.81 16.61 -0.84
N LEU A 109 10.02 16.09 -0.98
CA LEU A 109 11.03 16.01 0.07
C LEU A 109 11.89 17.29 0.12
N LYS A 110 12.57 17.51 1.25
CA LYS A 110 13.46 18.66 1.46
C LYS A 110 14.65 18.72 0.50
N ASN A 111 15.12 17.57 0.03
CA ASN A 111 16.21 17.46 -0.95
C ASN A 111 15.77 17.78 -2.39
N ASN A 112 14.59 18.40 -2.57
CA ASN A 112 13.95 18.70 -3.86
C ASN A 112 13.56 17.49 -4.72
N LYS A 113 13.65 16.27 -4.18
CA LYS A 113 13.09 15.08 -4.82
C LYS A 113 11.62 14.90 -4.46
N TYR A 114 10.95 14.08 -5.23
CA TYR A 114 9.56 13.70 -5.04
C TYR A 114 9.49 12.21 -4.76
N ALA A 115 8.96 11.84 -3.60
CA ALA A 115 8.71 10.46 -3.24
C ALA A 115 7.34 10.05 -3.76
N VAL A 116 7.30 9.05 -4.63
CA VAL A 116 6.06 8.41 -5.08
C VAL A 116 5.77 7.26 -4.14
N VAL A 117 4.56 7.24 -3.58
CA VAL A 117 4.16 6.27 -2.55
C VAL A 117 2.85 5.58 -2.86
N ASP A 118 2.67 4.41 -2.28
CA ASP A 118 1.42 3.65 -2.30
C ASP A 118 0.48 4.02 -1.14
N GLU A 119 -0.61 3.27 -1.00
CA GLU A 119 -1.61 3.47 0.05
C GLU A 119 -1.12 3.15 1.47
N ASP A 120 -0.05 2.37 1.61
CA ASP A 120 0.57 2.02 2.89
C ASP A 120 1.80 2.91 3.17
N MET A 121 2.01 3.93 2.35
CA MET A 121 3.07 4.92 2.48
C MET A 121 4.48 4.34 2.29
N LYS A 122 4.57 3.28 1.47
CA LYS A 122 5.83 2.75 0.97
C LYS A 122 6.34 3.61 -0.18
N VAL A 123 7.61 3.98 -0.15
CA VAL A 123 8.29 4.69 -1.23
C VAL A 123 8.56 3.73 -2.37
N LEU A 124 7.85 3.91 -3.48
CA LEU A 124 8.01 3.08 -4.67
C LEU A 124 9.19 3.54 -5.52
N LYS A 125 9.31 4.86 -5.72
CA LYS A 125 10.43 5.49 -6.44
C LYS A 125 10.62 6.94 -6.00
N LEU A 126 11.79 7.48 -6.32
CA LEU A 126 12.11 8.90 -6.17
C LEU A 126 12.24 9.54 -7.56
N LEU A 127 11.68 10.73 -7.72
CA LEU A 127 11.75 11.51 -8.96
C LEU A 127 12.45 12.85 -8.69
N ASP A 128 13.26 13.31 -9.63
CA ASP A 128 13.85 14.66 -9.57
C ASP A 128 12.85 15.72 -10.03
N VAL A 129 11.94 15.36 -10.93
CA VAL A 129 10.87 16.22 -11.46
C VAL A 129 9.55 15.48 -11.38
N TYR A 130 8.50 16.18 -10.92
CA TYR A 130 7.14 15.66 -10.87
C TYR A 130 6.19 16.57 -11.65
N ASN A 131 5.44 15.96 -12.55
CA ASN A 131 4.36 16.61 -13.30
C ASN A 131 3.02 16.11 -12.76
N ASN A 132 2.14 17.04 -12.37
CA ASN A 132 0.82 16.71 -11.85
C ASN A 132 -0.14 16.36 -13.00
N THR A 133 -0.25 15.07 -13.31
CA THR A 133 -1.14 14.54 -14.35
C THR A 133 -2.01 13.42 -13.77
N ALA A 134 -3.15 13.12 -14.40
CA ALA A 134 -4.08 12.09 -13.96
C ALA A 134 -3.47 10.68 -13.83
N ASN A 135 -2.36 10.40 -14.53
CA ASN A 135 -1.69 9.11 -14.48
C ASN A 135 -0.70 8.98 -13.30
N ASN A 136 -0.33 10.09 -12.67
CA ASN A 136 0.66 10.12 -11.59
C ASN A 136 -0.03 10.23 -10.23
N GLY A 137 0.64 9.78 -9.16
CA GLY A 137 0.11 9.90 -7.80
C GLY A 137 -0.27 11.34 -7.42
N ILE A 138 -1.24 11.47 -6.51
CA ILE A 138 -1.81 12.75 -6.07
C ILE A 138 -0.79 13.52 -5.23
N ALA A 139 -0.53 14.77 -5.58
CA ALA A 139 0.43 15.60 -4.84
C ALA A 139 -0.10 15.96 -3.44
N ILE A 140 0.70 15.68 -2.41
CA ILE A 140 0.44 16.12 -1.04
C ILE A 140 1.35 17.30 -0.72
N LEU A 141 0.70 18.44 -0.48
CA LEU A 141 1.35 19.72 -0.22
C LEU A 141 1.28 20.05 1.27
N ASN A 142 2.26 20.82 1.74
CA ASN A 142 2.37 21.27 3.14
C ASN A 142 2.43 20.14 4.19
N SER A 143 2.85 18.95 3.78
CA SER A 143 3.10 17.83 4.69
C SER A 143 4.38 18.05 5.52
N ASP A 144 4.34 17.60 6.78
CA ASP A 144 5.50 17.51 7.68
C ASP A 144 6.40 16.28 7.38
N LEU A 145 5.95 15.36 6.52
CA LEU A 145 6.70 14.17 6.12
C LEU A 145 7.94 14.48 5.28
N LYS A 146 8.01 15.69 4.70
CA LYS A 146 9.10 16.14 3.81
C LYS A 146 10.50 16.13 4.42
N GLU A 147 10.62 16.07 5.75
CA GLU A 147 11.89 16.13 6.48
C GLU A 147 12.58 14.76 6.60
N GLN A 148 11.91 13.67 6.19
CA GLN A 148 12.49 12.32 6.26
C GLN A 148 13.47 12.06 5.12
N ASN A 149 14.60 11.42 5.42
CA ASN A 149 15.53 10.91 4.42
C ASN A 149 15.15 9.46 4.10
N LEU A 150 14.66 9.21 2.89
CA LEU A 150 14.08 7.94 2.47
C LEU A 150 14.62 7.52 1.11
N GLU A 151 14.73 6.21 0.92
CA GLU A 151 15.05 5.57 -0.35
C GLU A 151 13.86 4.73 -0.86
N ALA A 152 13.94 4.26 -2.11
CA ALA A 152 12.94 3.33 -2.62
C ALA A 152 12.93 2.04 -1.79
N GLY A 153 11.74 1.57 -1.43
CA GLY A 153 11.52 0.41 -0.56
C GLY A 153 11.30 0.76 0.91
N ASP A 154 11.64 1.98 1.34
CA ASP A 154 11.37 2.45 2.70
C ASP A 154 9.88 2.79 2.91
N PHE A 155 9.47 2.84 4.17
CA PHE A 155 8.15 3.36 4.57
C PHE A 155 8.31 4.71 5.25
N PHE A 156 7.40 5.65 4.97
CA PHE A 156 7.32 6.88 5.76
C PHE A 156 6.99 6.56 7.22
N LYS A 157 7.71 7.17 8.15
CA LYS A 157 7.39 7.10 9.57
C LYS A 157 6.24 8.07 9.86
N ILE A 158 5.08 7.52 10.15
CA ILE A 158 3.87 8.29 10.45
C ILE A 158 3.63 8.24 11.95
N ASN A 159 3.86 9.37 12.62
CA ASN A 159 3.73 9.49 14.07
C ASN A 159 2.33 9.97 14.50
N ASN A 160 1.46 10.28 13.54
CA ASN A 160 0.17 10.91 13.74
C ASN A 160 -0.92 10.13 12.98
N ASP A 161 -2.04 9.84 13.65
CA ASP A 161 -3.17 9.15 13.04
C ASP A 161 -3.86 9.94 11.92
N TYR A 162 -3.69 11.27 11.86
CA TYR A 162 -4.20 12.15 10.80
C TYR A 162 -3.90 11.61 9.40
N TYR A 163 -2.65 11.22 9.12
CA TYR A 163 -2.27 10.67 7.81
C TYR A 163 -2.95 9.34 7.53
N LYS A 164 -2.97 8.45 8.53
CA LYS A 164 -3.64 7.15 8.39
C LYS A 164 -5.12 7.34 8.09
N THR A 165 -5.78 8.23 8.83
CA THR A 165 -7.19 8.57 8.62
C THR A 165 -7.40 9.14 7.23
N LEU A 166 -6.59 10.12 6.80
CA LEU A 166 -6.64 10.70 5.46
C LEU A 166 -6.58 9.63 4.37
N PHE A 167 -5.54 8.78 4.40
CA PHE A 167 -5.35 7.74 3.38
C PHE A 167 -6.43 6.67 3.42
N ASN A 168 -6.91 6.30 4.61
CA ASN A 168 -8.04 5.40 4.76
C ASN A 168 -9.33 6.02 4.19
N SER A 169 -9.55 7.33 4.33
CA SER A 169 -10.72 7.99 3.73
C SER A 169 -10.72 7.89 2.21
N PHE A 170 -9.55 8.03 1.57
CA PHE A 170 -9.43 7.81 0.12
C PHE A 170 -9.66 6.36 -0.28
N ARG A 171 -9.24 5.40 0.57
CA ARG A 171 -9.50 3.97 0.37
C ARG A 171 -10.99 3.60 0.53
N GLU A 172 -11.69 4.28 1.44
CA GLU A 172 -13.12 4.07 1.70
C GLU A 172 -14.01 4.70 0.62
N TRP A 173 -13.52 5.76 -0.04
CA TRP A 173 -14.15 6.26 -1.25
C TRP A 173 -14.12 5.13 -2.27
N LYS A 174 -15.29 4.58 -2.62
CA LYS A 174 -15.50 3.32 -3.37
C LYS A 174 -14.95 3.28 -4.81
N ASN A 175 -13.99 4.13 -5.13
CA ASN A 175 -13.32 4.23 -6.40
C ASN A 175 -11.93 3.58 -6.28
N ASP A 176 -11.46 2.96 -7.36
CA ASP A 176 -10.06 2.56 -7.45
C ASP A 176 -9.16 3.80 -7.44
N TYR A 177 -7.93 3.69 -6.94
CA TYR A 177 -6.97 4.79 -6.86
C TYR A 177 -6.71 5.43 -8.23
N GLU A 178 -6.76 4.67 -9.32
CA GLU A 178 -6.71 5.22 -10.68
C GLU A 178 -7.82 6.26 -10.93
N GLN A 179 -9.06 5.94 -10.58
CA GLN A 179 -10.19 6.87 -10.72
C GLN A 179 -10.07 8.06 -9.77
N ILE A 180 -9.49 7.87 -8.58
CA ILE A 180 -9.21 8.96 -7.64
C ILE A 180 -8.20 9.93 -8.26
N LYS A 181 -7.11 9.44 -8.89
CA LYS A 181 -6.10 10.27 -9.56
C LYS A 181 -6.66 11.06 -10.75
N GLU A 182 -7.64 10.51 -11.46
CA GLU A 182 -8.36 11.21 -12.53
C GLU A 182 -9.20 12.39 -12.01
N LYS A 183 -9.73 12.29 -10.78
CA LYS A 183 -10.58 13.33 -10.18
C LYS A 183 -9.79 14.35 -9.36
N VAL A 184 -8.80 13.90 -8.59
CA VAL A 184 -8.08 14.71 -7.61
C VAL A 184 -6.76 15.21 -8.19
N GLU A 185 -6.57 16.53 -8.14
CA GLU A 185 -5.34 17.17 -8.57
C GLU A 185 -4.31 17.19 -7.44
N SER A 186 -4.67 17.67 -6.25
CA SER A 186 -3.75 17.77 -5.12
C SER A 186 -4.49 17.89 -3.78
N ILE A 187 -3.76 17.60 -2.71
CA ILE A 187 -4.24 17.69 -1.33
C ILE A 187 -3.29 18.62 -0.58
N GLU A 188 -3.78 19.75 -0.08
CA GLU A 188 -3.03 20.66 0.78
C GLU A 188 -3.41 20.46 2.23
N MET A 189 -2.43 20.03 3.03
CA MET A 189 -2.59 19.82 4.45
C MET A 189 -2.37 21.11 5.24
N ASN A 190 -3.05 21.23 6.39
CA ASN A 190 -2.94 22.41 7.27
C ASN A 190 -3.09 23.71 6.48
N TYR A 191 -4.05 23.75 5.54
CA TYR A 191 -4.27 24.87 4.66
C TYR A 191 -4.43 26.16 5.47
N ASN A 192 -3.73 27.22 5.08
CA ASN A 192 -3.63 28.48 5.81
C ASN A 192 -3.26 28.36 7.31
N LYS A 193 -2.58 27.27 7.71
CA LYS A 193 -2.23 26.94 9.10
C LYS A 193 -3.45 26.87 10.05
N ALA A 194 -4.63 26.54 9.53
CA ALA A 194 -5.90 26.66 10.25
C ALA A 194 -6.58 25.30 10.57
N ASP A 195 -5.83 24.19 10.62
CA ASP A 195 -6.41 22.82 10.69
C ASP A 195 -7.51 22.63 9.63
N GLN A 196 -7.13 22.94 8.39
CA GLN A 196 -7.97 22.78 7.22
C GLN A 196 -7.29 21.84 6.24
N LEU A 197 -8.10 21.06 5.53
CA LEU A 197 -7.67 20.25 4.40
C LEU A 197 -8.29 20.83 3.15
N LEU A 198 -7.47 21.19 2.16
CA LEU A 198 -7.94 21.61 0.84
C LEU A 198 -7.66 20.49 -0.16
N ILE A 199 -8.70 19.97 -0.79
CA ILE A 199 -8.58 19.01 -1.90
C ILE A 199 -8.93 19.78 -3.17
N LYS A 200 -7.98 19.85 -4.11
CA LYS A 200 -8.20 20.45 -5.43
C LYS A 200 -8.58 19.35 -6.39
N MET A 201 -9.70 19.52 -7.08
CA MET A 201 -10.19 18.59 -8.09
C MET A 201 -9.73 19.05 -9.47
N ARG A 202 -9.47 18.10 -10.39
CA ARG A 202 -9.07 18.42 -11.77
C ARG A 202 -10.15 19.14 -12.57
N SER A 203 -11.40 19.07 -12.12
CA SER A 203 -12.52 19.83 -12.70
C SER A 203 -12.47 21.34 -12.37
N GLY A 204 -11.53 21.80 -11.54
CA GLY A 204 -11.45 23.19 -11.06
C GLY A 204 -12.21 23.44 -9.74
N VAL A 205 -13.02 22.48 -9.30
CA VAL A 205 -13.71 22.53 -8.00
C VAL A 205 -12.71 22.31 -6.86
N LYS A 206 -12.88 23.06 -5.78
CA LYS A 206 -12.13 22.90 -4.54
C LYS A 206 -13.03 22.30 -3.46
N ILE A 207 -12.48 21.47 -2.60
CA ILE A 207 -13.14 20.99 -1.38
C ILE A 207 -12.33 21.49 -0.20
N LEU A 208 -12.94 22.32 0.64
CA LEU A 208 -12.33 22.83 1.86
C LEU A 208 -12.98 22.18 3.08
N ILE A 209 -12.24 21.34 3.78
CA ILE A 209 -12.67 20.69 5.02
C ILE A 209 -12.17 21.49 6.21
N GLN A 210 -13.10 21.98 7.02
CA GLN A 210 -12.79 22.73 8.24
C GLN A 210 -12.61 21.82 9.44
N LYS A 211 -11.63 22.17 10.30
CA LYS A 211 -11.25 21.38 11.48
C LYS A 211 -11.02 19.93 11.06
N SER A 212 -10.12 19.75 10.10
CA SER A 212 -9.86 18.46 9.45
C SER A 212 -9.41 17.39 10.43
N SER A 213 -8.83 17.75 11.57
CA SER A 213 -8.50 16.81 12.64
C SER A 213 -9.71 16.13 13.29
N ASN A 214 -10.92 16.71 13.18
CA ASN A 214 -12.15 16.15 13.74
C ASN A 214 -13.04 15.50 12.68
N GLN A 215 -13.44 14.24 12.89
CA GLN A 215 -14.34 13.47 12.00
C GLN A 215 -13.90 13.51 10.52
N MET A 216 -12.60 13.37 10.28
CA MET A 216 -12.02 13.54 8.94
C MET A 216 -12.64 12.60 7.92
N SER A 217 -12.73 11.30 8.24
CA SER A 217 -13.26 10.29 7.33
C SER A 217 -14.71 10.60 6.93
N GLU A 218 -15.55 10.94 7.90
CA GLU A 218 -16.94 11.29 7.65
C GLU A 218 -17.06 12.56 6.79
N LYS A 219 -16.24 13.58 7.06
CA LYS A 219 -16.22 14.82 6.30
C LYS A 219 -15.73 14.60 4.86
N ILE A 220 -14.67 13.83 4.66
CA ILE A 220 -14.14 13.49 3.32
C ILE A 220 -15.18 12.69 2.54
N ASN A 221 -15.75 11.64 3.14
CA ASN A 221 -16.76 10.81 2.50
C ASN A 221 -18.00 11.62 2.11
N TYR A 222 -18.45 12.53 2.97
CA TYR A 222 -19.56 13.43 2.65
C TYR A 222 -19.20 14.43 1.54
N ALA A 223 -17.99 14.99 1.56
CA ALA A 223 -17.51 15.88 0.50
C ALA A 223 -17.48 15.20 -0.87
N PHE A 224 -16.99 13.96 -0.93
CA PHE A 224 -16.97 13.18 -2.15
C PHE A 224 -18.37 12.76 -2.59
N SER A 225 -19.28 12.48 -1.66
CA SER A 225 -20.69 12.28 -2.00
C SER A 225 -21.29 13.51 -2.69
N ILE A 226 -21.03 14.72 -2.19
CA ILE A 226 -21.46 15.97 -2.84
C ILE A 226 -20.82 16.10 -4.22
N TYR A 227 -19.52 15.82 -4.35
CA TYR A 227 -18.81 15.88 -5.62
C TYR A 227 -19.35 14.87 -6.65
N ASP A 228 -19.60 13.62 -6.27
CA ASP A 228 -20.06 12.61 -7.21
C ASP A 228 -21.55 12.81 -7.59
N THR A 229 -22.39 13.20 -6.64
CA THR A 229 -23.83 13.44 -6.89
C THR A 229 -24.12 14.80 -7.52
N LYS A 230 -23.17 15.74 -7.45
CA LYS A 230 -23.36 17.15 -7.81
C LYS A 230 -24.54 17.78 -7.08
N GLN A 231 -24.74 17.41 -5.80
CA GLN A 231 -25.87 17.90 -5.00
C GLN A 231 -25.43 18.33 -3.61
N VAL A 232 -25.98 19.47 -3.16
CA VAL A 232 -25.83 19.99 -1.79
C VAL A 232 -27.22 20.29 -1.26
N ASP A 233 -27.58 19.69 -0.12
CA ASP A 233 -28.90 19.84 0.51
C ASP A 233 -30.10 19.64 -0.44
N GLY A 234 -29.94 18.78 -1.46
CA GLY A 234 -30.97 18.47 -2.45
C GLY A 234 -31.00 19.41 -3.67
N GLU A 235 -30.15 20.43 -3.71
CA GLU A 235 -30.00 21.32 -4.85
C GLU A 235 -28.84 20.87 -5.75
N ASN A 236 -29.05 20.92 -7.06
CA ASN A 236 -28.01 20.55 -8.03
C ASN A 236 -26.94 21.66 -8.10
N VAL A 237 -25.69 21.22 -8.21
CA VAL A 237 -24.52 22.08 -8.33
C VAL A 237 -23.89 21.92 -9.70
N ASP A 238 -23.58 23.05 -10.34
CA ASP A 238 -22.92 23.07 -11.63
C ASP A 238 -21.40 23.24 -11.48
N TYR A 239 -20.66 22.17 -11.76
CA TYR A 239 -19.19 22.15 -11.77
C TYR A 239 -18.57 22.59 -13.09
N THR A 240 -19.35 23.08 -14.06
CA THR A 240 -18.78 23.81 -15.22
C THR A 240 -18.18 25.14 -14.80
N GLN A 241 -18.58 25.65 -13.64
CA GLN A 241 -18.03 26.84 -13.02
C GLN A 241 -17.10 26.45 -11.87
N ASN A 242 -16.00 27.19 -11.71
CA ASN A 242 -15.12 27.01 -10.57
C ASN A 242 -15.87 27.40 -9.28
N GLY A 243 -15.63 26.63 -8.23
CA GLY A 243 -16.25 26.90 -6.94
C GLY A 243 -15.66 26.02 -5.85
N THR A 244 -16.02 26.35 -4.63
CA THR A 244 -15.52 25.70 -3.42
C THR A 244 -16.67 25.03 -2.66
N ILE A 245 -16.56 23.73 -2.47
CA ILE A 245 -17.37 22.93 -1.54
C ILE A 245 -16.77 23.12 -0.14
N TYR A 246 -17.50 23.75 0.77
CA TYR A 246 -17.13 23.90 2.17
C TYR A 246 -17.74 22.79 2.99
N ILE A 247 -16.93 22.09 3.76
CA ILE A 247 -17.37 21.03 4.66
C ILE A 247 -17.04 21.42 6.09
N TYR A 248 -18.07 21.48 6.93
CA TYR A 248 -17.96 21.96 8.30
C TYR A 248 -18.88 21.17 9.23
N GLU A 249 -18.59 21.25 10.52
CA GLU A 249 -19.39 20.64 11.56
C GLU A 249 -20.32 21.68 12.20
N THR A 250 -21.53 21.25 12.54
CA THR A 250 -22.42 21.93 13.46
C THR A 250 -22.52 21.10 14.73
N GLN A 251 -23.25 21.57 15.75
CA GLN A 251 -23.42 20.81 17.00
C GLN A 251 -24.06 19.43 16.81
N THR A 252 -24.82 19.23 15.72
CA THR A 252 -25.65 18.03 15.52
C THR A 252 -25.33 17.26 14.24
N ALA A 253 -24.61 17.84 13.28
CA ALA A 253 -24.36 17.23 11.98
C ALA A 253 -23.14 17.83 11.26
N ILE A 254 -22.57 17.06 10.33
CA ILE A 254 -21.68 17.55 9.27
C ILE A 254 -22.56 18.18 8.17
N LYS A 255 -22.15 19.35 7.67
CA LYS A 255 -22.84 20.09 6.61
C LYS A 255 -21.90 20.48 5.49
N GLY A 256 -22.49 20.73 4.33
CA GLY A 256 -21.81 21.13 3.12
C GLY A 256 -22.45 22.38 2.53
N SER A 257 -21.65 23.26 1.93
CA SER A 257 -22.16 24.34 1.08
C SER A 257 -21.28 24.47 -0.16
N TYR A 258 -21.86 24.95 -1.27
CA TYR A 258 -21.10 25.26 -2.47
C TYR A 258 -21.16 26.75 -2.76
N ILE A 259 -19.99 27.36 -2.99
CA ILE A 259 -19.86 28.78 -3.30
C ILE A 259 -19.05 28.89 -4.60
N LEU A 260 -19.58 29.64 -5.56
CA LEU A 260 -18.88 29.95 -6.81
C LEU A 260 -17.71 30.89 -6.54
N ASP A 261 -16.57 30.64 -7.20
CA ASP A 261 -15.35 31.46 -7.11
C ASP A 261 -15.48 32.78 -7.91
#